data_AF-A0A2W0BZP6-F1
#
_entry.id   AF-A0A2W0BZP6-F1
#
_cell.length_a   1.000
_cell.length_b   1.000
_cell.length_c   1.000
_cell.angle_alpha   90.00
_cell.angle_beta   90.00
_cell.angle_gamma   90.00
#
_symmetry.space_group_name_H-M   'P 1'
#
loop_
_entity.id
_entity.type
_entity.pdbx_description
1 polymer ?
#
loop_
_entity_poly.entity_id
_entity_poly.type
_entity_poly.pdbx_seq_one_letter_code
_entity_poly.pdbx_strand_id
1 'polypeptide(L)' 'MVRITCDSCGAVKPAYEKLRRDEWMLGYDIESKSSRSLQRAIRFLDRWDDRRILELGAIHFCSVKCKDEYLKKSA' A
#
# COMPACT_ATOMS: atom_id res chain seq x y z
N MET A 1 -19.15 -1.36 -4.03
CA MET A 1 -17.98 -2.23 -4.29
C MET A 1 -16.75 -1.35 -4.22
N VAL A 2 -15.78 -1.69 -3.36
CA VAL A 2 -14.55 -0.89 -3.19
C VAL A 2 -13.58 -1.23 -4.31
N ARG A 3 -12.99 -0.20 -4.93
CA ARG A 3 -11.94 -0.36 -5.94
C ARG A 3 -10.59 -0.06 -5.28
N ILE A 4 -9.66 -0.99 -5.42
CA ILE A 4 -8.29 -0.82 -4.93
C ILE A 4 -7.40 -0.50 -6.12
N THR A 5 -6.56 0.53 -5.97
CA THR A 5 -5.65 1.00 -7.02
C THR A 5 -4.22 0.98 -6.52
N CYS A 6 -3.26 0.73 -7.39
CA CYS A 6 -1.84 0.82 -7.07
C CYS A 6 -1.45 2.28 -6.85
N ASP A 7 -0.85 2.61 -5.71
CA ASP A 7 -0.44 3.99 -5.38
C ASP A 7 0.72 4.52 -6.22
N SER A 8 1.43 3.65 -6.95
CA SER A 8 2.54 4.07 -7.83
C SER A 8 2.11 4.30 -9.27
N CYS A 9 1.28 3.42 -9.83
CA CYS A 9 0.96 3.40 -11.27
C CYS A 9 -0.53 3.49 -11.59
N GLY A 10 -1.41 3.50 -10.59
CA GLY A 10 -2.86 3.60 -10.79
C GLY A 10 -3.54 2.33 -11.32
N ALA A 11 -2.81 1.22 -11.48
CA ALA A 11 -3.40 -0.06 -11.89
C ALA A 11 -4.53 -0.47 -10.94
N VAL A 12 -5.66 -0.97 -11.47
CA VAL A 12 -6.81 -1.39 -10.67
C VAL A 12 -6.66 -2.86 -10.29
N LYS A 13 -6.84 -3.19 -9.01
CA LYS A 13 -6.81 -4.57 -8.54
C LYS A 13 -7.95 -5.36 -9.17
N PRO A 14 -7.68 -6.46 -9.89
CA PRO A 14 -8.73 -7.28 -10.49
C PRO A 14 -9.63 -7.89 -9.39
N ALA A 15 -10.87 -8.18 -9.74
CA ALA A 15 -11.82 -8.78 -8.79
C ALA A 15 -11.34 -10.16 -8.29
N TYR A 16 -11.79 -10.53 -7.09
CA TYR A 16 -11.35 -11.68 -6.27
C TYR A 16 -11.22 -13.02 -7.00
N GLU A 17 -11.97 -13.24 -8.09
CA GLU A 17 -12.00 -14.50 -8.83
C GLU A 17 -10.79 -14.73 -9.76
N LYS A 18 -10.02 -13.68 -10.09
CA LYS A 18 -8.87 -13.77 -11.02
C LYS A 18 -7.51 -13.45 -10.39
N LEU A 19 -7.47 -13.22 -9.08
CA LEU A 19 -6.24 -12.88 -8.40
C LEU A 19 -5.41 -14.13 -8.11
N ARG A 20 -4.24 -14.23 -8.74
CA ARG A 20 -3.07 -14.70 -7.99
C ARG A 20 -2.90 -13.71 -6.84
N ARG A 21 -3.27 -14.12 -5.62
CA ARG A 21 -3.20 -13.28 -4.42
C ARG A 21 -1.78 -12.79 -4.13
N ASP A 22 -0.78 -13.40 -4.77
CA ASP A 22 0.63 -13.33 -4.39
C ASP A 22 1.40 -12.14 -5.00
N GLU A 23 0.78 -11.32 -5.85
CA GLU A 23 1.48 -10.17 -6.46
C GLU A 23 1.14 -8.82 -5.81
N TRP A 24 -0.03 -8.72 -5.20
CA TRP A 24 -0.47 -7.47 -4.57
C TRP A 24 0.01 -7.37 -3.13
N MET A 25 0.62 -6.24 -2.81
CA MET A 25 1.12 -5.94 -1.47
C MET A 25 0.28 -4.84 -0.83
N LEU A 26 0.05 -5.02 0.47
CA LEU A 26 -0.56 -4.03 1.34
C LEU A 26 0.51 -3.51 2.30
N GLY A 27 0.61 -2.19 2.42
CA GLY A 27 1.43 -1.52 3.40
C GLY A 27 0.68 -0.37 4.05
N TYR A 28 1.38 0.33 4.94
CA TYR A 28 0.91 1.53 5.61
C TYR A 28 1.98 2.58 5.56
N ASP A 29 1.60 3.79 5.15
CA ASP A 29 2.39 5.00 5.21
C ASP A 29 1.74 5.96 6.20
N ILE A 30 2.29 6.00 7.41
CA ILE A 30 1.73 6.80 8.50
C ILE A 30 2.68 7.92 8.81
N GLU A 31 2.21 9.15 8.59
CA GLU A 31 2.86 10.36 9.06
C GLU A 31 2.26 10.79 10.39
N SER A 32 3.11 10.96 11.39
CA SER A 32 2.76 11.50 12.70
C SER A 32 3.51 12.80 12.92
N LYS A 33 2.77 13.86 13.25
CA LYS A 33 3.33 15.18 13.55
C LYS A 33 3.11 15.50 15.02
N SER A 34 4.20 15.77 15.74
CA SER A 34 4.18 16.34 17.07
C SER A 34 4.61 17.81 17.03
N SER A 35 4.45 18.54 18.14
CA SER A 35 4.93 19.92 18.25
C SER A 35 6.45 20.06 18.10
N ARG A 36 7.21 18.96 18.16
CA ARG A 36 8.69 18.95 18.14
C ARG A 36 9.30 18.09 17.03
N SER A 37 8.51 17.28 16.32
CA SER A 37 9.04 16.34 15.33
C SER A 37 7.99 15.92 14.31
N LEU A 38 8.46 15.59 13.11
CA LEU A 38 7.71 14.85 12.09
C LEU A 38 8.29 13.45 11.99
N GLN A 39 7.47 12.42 12.14
CA GLN A 39 7.89 11.03 12.06
C GLN A 39 7.01 10.29 11.05
N ARG A 40 7.62 9.79 9.98
CA ARG A 40 6.98 8.98 8.94
C ARG A 40 7.43 7.53 9.10
N ALA A 41 6.47 6.61 9.12
CA ALA A 41 6.73 5.18 9.23
C ALA A 41 6.03 4.45 8.07
N ILE A 42 6.83 3.76 7.27
CA ILE A 42 6.33 2.89 6.20
C ILE A 42 6.49 1.44 6.63
N ARG A 43 5.42 0.66 6.60
CA ARG A 43 5.40 -0.77 6.92
C ARG A 43 4.70 -1.56 5.83
N PHE A 44 5.17 -2.78 5.58
CA PHE A 44 4.54 -3.71 4.65
C PHE A 44 4.08 -4.95 5.40
N LEU A 45 2.95 -5.52 4.99
CA LEU A 45 2.50 -6.81 5.50
C LEU A 45 3.12 -7.94 4.67
N ASP A 46 3.40 -9.07 5.34
CA ASP A 46 3.89 -10.28 4.68
C ASP A 46 2.86 -10.90 3.73
N ARG A 47 1.57 -10.63 3.98
CA ARG A 47 0.45 -11.13 3.20
C ARG A 47 -0.61 -10.06 3.05
N TRP A 48 -1.36 -10.15 1.96
CA TRP A 48 -2.56 -9.35 1.76
C TRP A 48 -3.60 -9.64 2.84
N ASP A 49 -4.12 -8.59 3.48
CA ASP A 49 -5.20 -8.68 4.48
C ASP A 49 -6.38 -7.80 4.04
N ASP A 50 -7.40 -8.42 3.46
CA ASP A 50 -8.62 -7.76 2.98
C ASP A 50 -9.33 -6.94 4.06
N ARG A 51 -9.18 -7.32 5.35
CA ARG A 51 -9.86 -6.64 6.46
C ARG A 51 -9.24 -5.27 6.74
N ARG A 52 -8.01 -5.04 6.29
CA ARG A 52 -7.23 -3.85 6.60
C ARG A 52 -6.94 -2.95 5.40
N ILE A 53 -7.44 -3.30 4.21
CA ILE A 53 -7.16 -2.58 2.96
C ILE A 53 -7.64 -1.12 2.96
N LEU A 54 -8.53 -0.74 3.88
CA LEU A 54 -9.05 0.63 4.05
C LEU A 54 -8.65 1.27 5.38
N GLU A 55 -7.73 0.66 6.13
CA GLU A 55 -7.19 1.29 7.33
C GLU A 55 -6.43 2.58 6.97
N LEU A 56 -6.32 3.48 7.96
CA LEU A 56 -5.67 4.76 7.76
C LEU A 56 -4.21 4.57 7.31
N GLY A 57 -3.83 5.29 6.25
CA GLY A 57 -2.49 5.20 5.67
C GLY A 57 -2.25 3.96 4.83
N ALA A 58 -3.27 3.14 4.57
CA ALA A 58 -3.13 1.98 3.68
C ALA A 58 -2.64 2.40 2.29
N ILE A 59 -1.59 1.73 1.83
CA ILE A 59 -1.02 1.85 0.48
C ILE A 59 -0.99 0.46 -0.17
N HIS A 60 -1.26 0.40 -1.46
CA HIS A 60 -1.40 -0.83 -2.25
C HIS A 60 -0.44 -0.81 -3.43
N PHE A 61 0.25 -1.92 -3.66
CA PHE A 61 1.16 -2.06 -4.80
C PHE A 61 0.85 -3.32 -5.59
N CYS A 62 0.80 -3.19 -6.91
CA CYS A 62 0.57 -4.32 -7.81
C CYS A 62 1.84 -5.13 -8.12
N SER A 63 3.03 -4.67 -7.69
CA SER A 63 4.30 -5.36 -7.90
C SER A 63 5.41 -4.80 -7.01
N VAL A 64 6.46 -5.59 -6.78
CA VAL A 64 7.66 -5.18 -6.02
C VAL A 64 8.30 -3.93 -6.64
N LYS A 65 8.34 -3.84 -7.97
CA LYS A 65 8.83 -2.66 -8.69
C LYS A 65 8.07 -1.39 -8.30
N CYS A 66 6.74 -1.43 -8.27
CA CYS A 66 5.92 -0.28 -7.88
C CYS A 66 6.17 0.12 -6.42
N LYS A 67 6.32 -0.85 -5.52
CA LYS A 67 6.69 -0.59 -4.11
C LYS A 67 8.04 0.13 -4.03
N ASP A 68 9.05 -0.37 -4.73
CA ASP A 68 10.40 0.21 -4.68
C ASP A 68 10.44 1.62 -5.29
N GLU A 69 9.68 1.87 -6.36
CA GLU A 69 9.52 3.21 -6.93
C GLU A 69 8.83 4.17 -5.96
N TYR A 70 7.83 3.71 -5.21
CA TYR A 70 7.16 4.50 -4.18
C TYR A 70 8.12 4.89 -3.06
N LEU A 71 8.90 3.93 -2.56
CA LEU A 71 9.89 4.16 -1.52
C LEU A 71 10.95 5.17 -1.96
N LYS A 72 11.41 5.12 -3.22
CA LYS A 72 12.35 6.11 -3.77
C LYS A 72 11.81 7.53 -3.83
N LYS A 73 10.50 7.70 -4.02
CA LYS A 73 9.84 9.02 -4.03
C LYS A 73 9.48 9.51 -2.62
N SER A 74 9.47 8.58 -1.65
CA SER A 74 9.05 8.83 -0.27
C SER A 74 10.22 9.00 0.70
N ALA A 75 11.44 8.69 0.24
CA ALA A 75 12.70 9.00 0.91
C ALA A 75 13.12 10.45 0.63
#